data_AF-A0A7Y0HD74-F1
#
_entry.id   AF-A0A7Y0HD74-F1
#
_cell.length_a   1.000
_cell.length_b   1.000
_cell.length_c   1.000
_cell.angle_alpha   90.00
_cell.angle_beta   90.00
_cell.angle_gamma   90.00
#
_symmetry.space_group_name_H-M   'P 1'
#
loop_
_entity.id
_entity.type
_entity.pdbx_description
1 polymer ?
#
loop_
_entity_poly.entity_id
_entity_poly.type
_entity_poly.pdbx_seq_one_letter_code
_entity_poly.pdbx_strand_id
1 'polypeptide(L)'
;MQARYYDPVIGRFYSNDPVGFTGDITSFNRYSYVGNNPYKYTDPDGRSRRPKLPKEVRRDNVVSQAVGEAIVEVLPDGPVKDFVQKGVDGLKVLNKKPGSSNGSRAGKKHTKGAIKEAKRQNAEQNGGVVKCETCGVETTPGTRRTRGSTVNPNEGQGDHIQARSKGGNGATVKDQSNIDIKCAACNNKKSDN
;
A
#
# COMPACT_ATOMS: atom_id res chain seq x y z
N MET A 1 -20.70 11.49 1.39
CA MET A 1 -21.33 12.59 0.64
C MET A 1 -20.40 13.79 0.72
N GLN A 2 -19.78 14.17 -0.39
CA GLN A 2 -18.74 15.20 -0.46
C GLN A 2 -19.41 16.59 -0.41
N ALA A 3 -19.10 17.41 0.61
CA ALA A 3 -19.88 18.63 0.85
C ALA A 3 -19.54 19.79 -0.10
N ARG A 4 -18.36 19.78 -0.74
CA ARG A 4 -17.90 20.86 -1.63
C ARG A 4 -17.00 20.37 -2.77
N TYR A 5 -17.05 21.07 -3.90
CA TYR A 5 -16.15 20.86 -5.03
C TYR A 5 -14.93 21.79 -4.92
N TYR A 6 -13.74 21.22 -4.95
CA TYR A 6 -12.46 21.93 -4.87
C TYR A 6 -11.83 22.05 -6.26
N ASP A 7 -11.40 23.25 -6.62
CA ASP A 7 -10.66 23.50 -7.86
C ASP A 7 -9.16 23.64 -7.57
N PRO A 8 -8.33 22.69 -8.05
CA PRO A 8 -6.89 22.71 -7.82
C PRO A 8 -6.15 23.80 -8.60
N VAL A 9 -6.75 24.37 -9.66
CA VAL A 9 -6.13 25.42 -10.48
C VAL A 9 -6.15 26.75 -9.71
N ILE A 10 -7.28 27.09 -9.09
CA ILE A 10 -7.43 28.32 -8.30
C ILE A 10 -7.06 28.15 -6.82
N GLY A 11 -6.99 26.90 -6.34
CA GLY A 11 -6.65 26.59 -4.95
C GLY A 11 -7.76 26.88 -3.93
N ARG A 12 -9.03 26.81 -4.35
CA ARG A 12 -10.21 27.20 -3.55
C ARG A 12 -11.42 26.29 -3.81
N PHE A 13 -12.42 26.37 -2.93
CA PHE A 13 -13.72 25.74 -3.15
C PHE A 13 -14.60 26.62 -4.05
N TYR A 14 -15.42 26.01 -4.92
CA TYR A 14 -16.42 26.76 -5.68
C TYR A 14 -17.65 27.14 -4.85
N SER A 15 -17.99 26.31 -3.88
CA SER A 15 -19.13 26.53 -3.00
C SER A 15 -18.70 27.07 -1.65
N ASN A 16 -19.62 27.84 -1.07
CA ASN A 16 -19.48 28.45 0.24
C ASN A 16 -19.42 27.37 1.35
N ASP A 17 -18.56 27.53 2.36
CA ASP A 17 -18.45 26.61 3.50
C ASP A 17 -19.76 26.52 4.29
N PRO A 18 -20.42 25.35 4.40
CA PRO A 18 -21.65 25.21 5.17
C PRO A 18 -21.46 25.38 6.68
N VAL A 19 -20.24 25.27 7.21
CA VAL A 19 -19.95 25.36 8.66
C VAL A 19 -19.93 26.82 9.15
N GLY A 20 -19.65 27.77 8.26
CA GLY A 20 -19.60 29.20 8.61
C GLY A 20 -18.39 29.57 9.46
N PHE A 21 -18.53 30.64 10.27
CA PHE A 21 -17.46 31.14 11.13
C PHE A 21 -17.31 30.26 12.38
N THR A 22 -16.10 29.78 12.65
CA THR A 22 -15.81 28.84 13.75
C THR A 22 -14.94 29.45 14.85
N GLY A 23 -14.79 30.78 14.89
CA GLY A 23 -13.93 31.47 15.86
C GLY A 23 -12.49 31.70 15.38
N ASP A 24 -12.11 31.10 14.26
CA ASP A 24 -10.78 31.24 13.66
C ASP A 24 -10.79 32.27 12.52
N ILE A 25 -9.80 33.15 12.45
CA ILE A 25 -9.73 34.22 11.44
C ILE A 25 -9.79 33.67 10.00
N THR A 26 -9.21 32.49 9.75
CA THR A 26 -9.23 31.89 8.42
C THR A 26 -10.61 31.34 8.03
N SER A 27 -11.50 31.10 9.00
CA SER A 27 -12.88 30.64 8.75
C SER A 27 -13.80 31.75 8.21
N PHE A 28 -13.39 33.03 8.30
CA PHE A 28 -14.09 34.12 7.62
C PHE A 28 -14.06 33.97 6.10
N ASN A 29 -12.97 33.44 5.54
CA ASN A 29 -12.90 33.11 4.12
C ASN A 29 -13.50 31.73 3.86
N ARG A 30 -14.81 31.71 3.61
CA ARG A 30 -15.60 30.49 3.40
C ARG A 30 -15.29 29.75 2.08
N TYR A 31 -14.42 30.29 1.24
CA TYR A 31 -13.92 29.64 0.02
C TYR A 31 -12.47 29.13 0.18
N SER A 32 -11.82 29.42 1.31
CA SER A 32 -10.43 29.04 1.53
C SER A 32 -10.28 27.53 1.66
N TYR A 33 -9.21 27.00 1.06
CA TYR A 33 -8.81 25.62 1.28
C TYR A 33 -7.83 25.56 2.45
N VAL A 34 -8.23 24.85 3.51
CA VAL A 34 -7.41 24.54 4.70
C VAL A 34 -6.65 25.73 5.31
N GLY A 35 -7.27 26.92 5.32
CA GLY A 35 -6.64 28.14 5.86
C GLY A 35 -5.39 28.56 5.11
N ASN A 36 -5.34 28.33 3.79
CA ASN A 36 -4.22 28.60 2.89
C ASN A 36 -2.91 27.86 3.25
N ASN A 37 -2.99 26.75 4.01
CA ASN A 37 -1.84 25.91 4.32
C ASN A 37 -2.06 24.44 3.89
N PRO A 38 -2.07 24.16 2.58
CA PRO A 38 -2.19 22.81 2.04
C PRO A 38 -0.95 21.95 2.29
N TYR A 39 0.16 22.53 2.75
CA TYR A 39 1.33 21.73 3.13
C TYR A 39 1.10 20.96 4.42
N LYS A 40 0.52 21.63 5.43
CA LYS A 40 0.29 21.05 6.77
C LYS A 40 -1.08 20.39 6.92
N TYR A 41 -2.09 20.82 6.17
CA TYR A 41 -3.48 20.38 6.38
C TYR A 41 -4.13 19.83 5.11
N THR A 42 -5.18 19.03 5.29
CA THR A 42 -6.05 18.49 4.25
C THR A 42 -7.51 18.58 4.72
N ASP A 43 -8.45 18.77 3.81
CA ASP A 43 -9.90 18.78 4.10
C ASP A 43 -10.59 17.63 3.33
N PRO A 44 -10.76 16.44 3.94
CA PRO A 44 -11.30 15.26 3.24
C PRO A 44 -12.79 15.30 2.97
N ASP A 45 -13.57 15.96 3.84
CA ASP A 45 -15.03 16.04 3.78
C ASP A 45 -15.53 17.38 3.21
N GLY A 46 -14.63 18.35 3.04
CA GLY A 46 -14.96 19.69 2.60
C GLY A 46 -15.64 20.48 3.71
N ARG A 47 -15.33 20.23 4.99
CA ARG A 47 -15.92 20.95 6.13
C ARG A 47 -14.89 21.40 7.15
N SER A 48 -13.75 20.70 7.24
CA SER A 48 -12.81 20.93 8.32
C SER A 48 -11.37 20.63 7.88
N ARG A 49 -10.46 21.54 8.20
CA ARG A 49 -9.03 21.30 8.00
C ARG A 49 -8.53 20.28 9.03
N ARG A 50 -7.94 19.19 8.55
CA ARG A 50 -7.31 18.14 9.37
C ARG A 50 -5.80 18.16 9.13
N PRO A 51 -4.96 17.99 10.16
CA PRO A 51 -3.51 17.92 9.98
C PRO A 51 -3.13 16.70 9.13
N LYS A 52 -2.21 16.89 8.18
CA LYS A 52 -1.59 15.78 7.46
C LYS A 52 -0.68 15.04 8.44
N LEU A 53 -1.06 13.80 8.79
CA LEU A 53 -0.24 12.95 9.63
C LEU A 53 1.09 12.64 8.93
N PRO A 54 2.24 12.68 9.64
CA PRO A 54 3.54 12.28 9.11
C PRO A 54 3.49 10.85 8.56
N LYS A 55 4.28 10.58 7.52
CA LYS A 55 4.33 9.24 6.92
C LYS A 55 4.94 8.20 7.86
N GLU A 56 5.75 8.61 8.84
CA GLU A 56 6.30 7.71 9.88
C GLU A 56 5.20 7.23 10.85
N VAL A 57 4.35 8.14 11.36
CA VAL A 57 3.24 7.78 12.27
C VAL A 57 2.22 6.84 11.60
N ARG A 58 2.12 6.84 10.26
CA ARG A 58 1.29 5.89 9.52
C ARG A 58 1.86 4.48 9.42
N ARG A 59 3.14 4.27 9.72
CA ARG A 59 3.83 2.98 9.55
C ARG A 59 4.11 2.24 10.85
N ASP A 60 4.15 2.94 11.98
CA ASP A 60 4.63 2.37 13.24
C ASP A 60 3.51 1.96 14.20
N ASN A 61 2.29 1.75 13.69
CA ASN A 61 1.16 1.19 14.46
C ASN A 61 1.34 -0.28 14.84
N VAL A 62 2.50 -0.90 14.54
CA VAL A 62 2.81 -2.29 14.89
C VAL A 62 2.81 -2.48 16.41
N VAL A 63 3.36 -1.51 17.16
CA VAL A 63 3.36 -1.55 18.63
C VAL A 63 1.94 -1.43 19.17
N SER A 64 1.15 -0.50 18.65
CA SER A 64 -0.26 -0.33 19.05
C SER A 64 -1.14 -1.53 18.69
N GLN A 65 -0.84 -2.23 17.60
CA GLN A 65 -1.53 -3.47 17.24
C GLN A 65 -1.18 -4.59 18.23
N ALA A 66 0.11 -4.82 18.50
CA ALA A 66 0.55 -5.87 19.41
C ALA A 66 0.01 -5.67 20.84
N VAL A 67 0.04 -4.43 21.33
CA VAL A 67 -0.54 -4.07 22.63
C VAL A 67 -2.05 -4.30 22.63
N GLY A 68 -2.76 -3.91 21.56
CA GLY A 68 -4.20 -4.13 21.46
C GLY A 68 -4.59 -5.61 21.39
N GLU A 69 -3.84 -6.43 20.64
CA GLU A 69 -4.03 -7.89 20.59
C GLU A 69 -3.84 -8.54 21.97
N ALA A 70 -2.78 -8.15 22.70
CA ALA A 70 -2.56 -8.63 24.06
C ALA A 70 -3.69 -8.23 25.02
N ILE A 71 -4.25 -7.02 24.88
CA ILE A 71 -5.37 -6.55 25.72
C ILE A 71 -6.65 -7.37 25.44
N VAL A 72 -6.92 -7.74 24.18
CA VAL A 72 -8.07 -8.59 23.83
C VAL A 72 -8.00 -9.95 24.52
N GLU A 73 -6.80 -10.54 24.64
CA GLU A 73 -6.62 -11.86 25.24
C GLU A 73 -6.93 -11.89 26.75
N VAL A 74 -6.68 -10.79 27.47
CA VAL A 74 -6.94 -10.68 28.92
C VAL A 74 -8.33 -10.15 29.27
N LEU A 75 -9.10 -9.66 28.30
CA LEU A 75 -10.45 -9.15 28.55
C LEU A 75 -11.51 -10.27 28.55
N PRO A 76 -12.44 -10.28 29.53
CA PRO A 76 -13.60 -11.16 29.49
C PRO A 76 -14.55 -10.77 28.36
N ASP A 77 -15.35 -11.72 27.89
CA ASP A 77 -16.30 -11.48 26.80
C ASP A 77 -17.35 -10.44 27.22
N GLY A 78 -17.55 -9.44 26.36
CA GLY A 78 -18.44 -8.32 26.65
C GLY A 78 -18.17 -7.10 25.78
N PRO A 79 -18.95 -6.01 25.99
CA PRO A 79 -18.94 -4.85 25.10
C PRO A 79 -17.58 -4.12 25.06
N VAL A 80 -16.79 -4.24 26.13
CA VAL A 80 -15.44 -3.68 26.20
C VAL A 80 -14.47 -4.44 25.31
N LYS A 81 -14.52 -5.79 25.33
CA LYS A 81 -13.70 -6.63 24.46
C LYS A 81 -14.03 -6.39 23.00
N ASP A 82 -15.31 -6.28 22.67
CA ASP A 82 -15.77 -5.99 21.29
C ASP A 82 -15.27 -4.63 20.79
N PHE A 83 -15.26 -3.62 21.66
CA PHE A 83 -14.76 -2.29 21.32
C PHE A 83 -13.26 -2.31 21.02
N VAL A 84 -12.48 -2.97 21.88
CA VAL A 84 -11.03 -3.10 21.69
C VAL A 84 -10.72 -3.95 20.45
N GLN A 85 -11.44 -5.05 20.25
CA GLN A 85 -11.31 -5.92 19.07
C GLN A 85 -11.55 -5.14 17.77
N LYS A 86 -12.60 -4.32 17.70
CA LYS A 86 -12.86 -3.44 16.54
C LYS A 86 -11.72 -2.46 16.28
N GLY A 87 -11.11 -1.92 17.35
CA GLY A 87 -9.94 -1.05 17.26
C GLY A 87 -8.72 -1.78 16.69
N VAL A 88 -8.43 -2.98 17.19
CA VAL A 88 -7.34 -3.86 16.71
C VAL A 88 -7.55 -4.26 15.25
N ASP A 89 -8.77 -4.64 14.88
CA ASP A 89 -9.11 -5.01 13.49
C ASP A 89 -9.00 -3.81 12.55
N GLY A 90 -9.41 -2.62 13.01
CA GLY A 90 -9.16 -1.37 12.31
C GLY A 90 -7.66 -1.11 12.09
N LEU A 91 -6.83 -1.35 13.12
CA LEU A 91 -5.37 -1.23 13.02
C LEU A 91 -4.76 -2.26 12.07
N LYS A 92 -5.24 -3.51 12.07
CA LYS A 92 -4.83 -4.56 11.13
C LYS A 92 -5.12 -4.16 9.69
N VAL A 93 -6.26 -3.54 9.42
CA VAL A 93 -6.61 -3.01 8.10
C VAL A 93 -5.65 -1.89 7.67
N LEU A 94 -5.24 -1.02 8.61
CA LEU A 94 -4.26 0.04 8.35
C LEU A 94 -2.82 -0.50 8.15
N ASN A 95 -2.47 -1.59 8.85
CA ASN A 95 -1.16 -2.25 8.76
C ASN A 95 -1.05 -3.29 7.63
N LYS A 96 -2.19 -3.69 7.03
CA LYS A 96 -2.20 -4.63 5.90
C LYS A 96 -1.44 -4.00 4.74
N LYS A 97 -0.28 -4.58 4.38
CA LYS A 97 0.48 -4.18 3.18
C LYS A 97 -0.47 -4.21 1.99
N PRO A 98 -0.85 -3.06 1.43
CA PRO A 98 -1.88 -3.06 0.42
C PRO A 98 -1.25 -3.44 -0.92
N GLY A 99 -1.54 -4.64 -1.40
CA GLY A 99 -1.81 -4.80 -2.82
C GLY A 99 -3.10 -4.03 -3.14
N SER A 100 -3.04 -2.70 -3.19
CA SER A 100 -4.21 -1.87 -3.46
C SER A 100 -4.46 -1.88 -4.96
N SER A 101 -5.61 -2.42 -5.38
CA SER A 101 -6.27 -1.89 -6.56
C SER A 101 -6.35 -0.36 -6.39
N ASN A 102 -5.77 0.40 -7.33
CA ASN A 102 -5.51 1.86 -7.32
C ASN A 102 -4.22 2.40 -6.64
N GLY A 103 -3.18 1.60 -6.41
CA GLY A 103 -1.86 2.16 -6.09
C GLY A 103 -1.29 3.00 -7.25
N SER A 104 -0.31 3.88 -6.99
CA SER A 104 0.28 4.79 -8.01
C SER A 104 0.84 4.09 -9.27
N ARG A 105 0.99 2.76 -9.22
CA ARG A 105 1.49 1.90 -10.31
C ARG A 105 0.58 0.70 -10.59
N ALA A 106 -0.73 0.82 -10.35
CA ALA A 106 -1.72 -0.17 -10.74
C ALA A 106 -1.60 -0.48 -12.25
N GLY A 107 -1.67 -1.77 -12.60
CA GLY A 107 -1.59 -2.23 -14.00
C GLY A 107 -0.20 -2.14 -14.65
N LYS A 108 0.86 -1.72 -13.92
CA LYS A 108 2.22 -1.56 -14.48
C LYS A 108 3.14 -2.76 -14.23
N LYS A 109 4.03 -3.01 -15.21
CA LYS A 109 5.48 -3.27 -15.02
C LYS A 109 5.99 -3.26 -13.56
N HIS A 110 6.44 -4.39 -12.99
CA HIS A 110 7.46 -4.32 -11.93
C HIS A 110 8.70 -3.59 -12.48
N THR A 111 9.33 -2.75 -11.65
CA THR A 111 10.61 -2.14 -12.06
C THR A 111 11.73 -3.18 -12.00
N LYS A 112 12.75 -3.03 -12.87
CA LYS A 112 13.93 -3.91 -12.83
C LYS A 112 14.62 -3.87 -11.45
N GLY A 113 14.69 -2.69 -10.84
CA GLY A 113 15.20 -2.51 -9.48
C GLY A 113 14.37 -3.27 -8.44
N ALA A 114 13.04 -3.26 -8.56
CA ALA A 114 12.17 -4.01 -7.66
C ALA A 114 12.45 -5.52 -7.73
N ILE A 115 12.55 -6.08 -8.93
CA ILE A 115 12.83 -7.50 -9.14
C ILE A 115 14.21 -7.87 -8.57
N LYS A 116 15.23 -7.02 -8.78
CA LYS A 116 16.58 -7.24 -8.23
C LYS A 116 16.56 -7.27 -6.70
N GLU A 117 15.85 -6.32 -6.10
CA GLU A 117 15.70 -6.22 -4.66
C GLU A 117 14.89 -7.39 -4.07
N ALA A 118 13.80 -7.80 -4.71
CA ALA A 118 13.03 -8.97 -4.29
C ALA A 118 13.87 -10.25 -4.34
N LYS A 119 14.69 -10.44 -5.38
CA LYS A 119 15.66 -11.55 -5.44
C LYS A 119 16.69 -11.48 -4.33
N ARG A 120 17.19 -10.28 -3.99
CA ARG A 120 18.12 -10.10 -2.87
C ARG A 120 17.47 -10.52 -1.55
N GLN A 121 16.28 -10.02 -1.24
CA GLN A 121 15.54 -10.37 -0.02
C GLN A 121 15.25 -11.88 0.05
N ASN A 122 14.85 -12.46 -1.07
CA ASN A 122 14.62 -13.90 -1.16
C ASN A 122 15.93 -14.70 -0.92
N ALA A 123 17.07 -14.27 -1.48
CA ALA A 123 18.36 -14.89 -1.21
C ALA A 123 18.76 -14.77 0.27
N GLU A 124 18.62 -13.59 0.86
CA GLU A 124 18.91 -13.33 2.28
C GLU A 124 18.11 -14.28 3.20
N GLN A 125 16.84 -14.52 2.87
CA GLN A 125 15.97 -15.43 3.63
C GLN A 125 16.30 -16.92 3.42
N ASN A 126 16.99 -17.26 2.34
CA ASN A 126 17.24 -18.65 1.94
C ASN A 126 18.72 -19.04 2.00
N GLY A 127 19.52 -18.37 2.84
CA GLY A 127 20.93 -18.71 3.04
C GLY A 127 21.84 -18.32 1.86
N GLY A 128 21.48 -17.27 1.13
CA GLY A 128 22.24 -16.72 0.01
C GLY A 128 21.82 -17.21 -1.37
N VAL A 129 20.90 -18.17 -1.46
CA VAL A 129 20.38 -18.70 -2.73
C VAL A 129 18.97 -18.21 -3.02
N VAL A 130 18.69 -17.81 -4.25
CA VAL A 130 17.34 -17.37 -4.64
C VAL A 130 16.47 -18.60 -4.87
N LYS A 131 15.40 -18.78 -4.09
CA LYS A 131 14.45 -19.90 -4.20
C LYS A 131 13.09 -19.44 -4.72
N CYS A 132 12.43 -20.31 -5.48
CA CYS A 132 11.06 -20.11 -5.92
C CYS A 132 10.10 -20.21 -4.72
N GLU A 133 9.26 -19.21 -4.48
CA GLU A 133 8.31 -19.24 -3.35
C GLU A 133 7.19 -20.27 -3.53
N THR A 134 6.94 -20.72 -4.78
CA THR A 134 5.88 -21.69 -5.07
C THR A 134 6.34 -23.15 -4.97
N CYS A 135 7.55 -23.49 -5.41
CA CYS A 135 8.03 -24.87 -5.43
C CYS A 135 9.34 -25.11 -4.68
N GLY A 136 9.94 -24.07 -4.09
CA GLY A 136 11.15 -24.17 -3.28
C GLY A 136 12.45 -24.43 -4.04
N VAL A 137 12.41 -24.65 -5.36
CA VAL A 137 13.62 -24.92 -6.15
C VAL A 137 14.53 -23.70 -6.19
N GLU A 138 15.83 -23.93 -6.13
CA GLU A 138 16.83 -22.91 -6.36
C GLU A 138 16.75 -22.42 -7.80
N THR A 139 16.69 -21.10 -7.95
CA THR A 139 16.50 -20.45 -9.22
C THR A 139 17.82 -20.03 -9.83
N THR A 140 17.89 -20.12 -11.15
CA THR A 140 19.04 -19.67 -11.93
C THR A 140 18.87 -18.21 -12.33
N PRO A 141 19.98 -17.45 -12.48
CA PRO A 141 19.94 -16.09 -13.00
C PRO A 141 19.49 -16.10 -14.47
N GLY A 142 18.73 -15.07 -14.87
CA GLY A 142 18.28 -14.95 -16.25
C GLY A 142 19.40 -14.55 -17.19
N THR A 143 19.49 -15.24 -18.32
CA THR A 143 20.46 -14.96 -19.38
C THR A 143 19.87 -14.04 -20.46
N ARG A 144 20.74 -13.37 -21.22
CA ARG A 144 20.31 -12.55 -22.36
C ARG A 144 19.67 -13.44 -23.43
N ARG A 145 18.44 -13.15 -23.80
CA ARG A 145 17.72 -13.90 -24.85
C ARG A 145 18.29 -13.62 -26.23
N THR A 146 18.46 -14.67 -27.01
CA THR A 146 18.72 -14.60 -28.46
C THR A 146 17.44 -15.02 -29.20
N ARG A 147 17.30 -14.60 -30.46
CA ARG A 147 16.12 -14.98 -31.27
C ARG A 147 16.09 -16.51 -31.39
N GLY A 148 14.99 -17.14 -30.96
CA GLY A 148 14.82 -18.60 -30.95
C GLY A 148 15.21 -19.30 -29.65
N SER A 149 15.80 -18.61 -28.66
CA SER A 149 16.13 -19.23 -27.37
C SER A 149 14.88 -19.45 -26.52
N THR A 150 14.75 -20.64 -25.92
CA THR A 150 13.71 -20.95 -24.93
C THR A 150 14.06 -20.41 -23.54
N VAL A 151 13.04 -20.20 -22.72
CA VAL A 151 13.20 -19.77 -21.32
C VAL A 151 13.64 -20.96 -20.47
N ASN A 152 14.68 -20.79 -19.65
CA ASN A 152 15.08 -21.82 -18.69
C ASN A 152 13.95 -21.99 -17.65
N PRO A 153 13.39 -23.20 -17.48
CA PRO A 153 12.30 -23.44 -16.52
C PRO A 153 12.63 -23.04 -15.07
N ASN A 154 13.90 -23.12 -14.67
CA ASN A 154 14.37 -22.77 -13.33
C ASN A 154 14.83 -21.31 -13.24
N GLU A 155 14.63 -20.48 -14.26
CA GLU A 155 15.00 -19.06 -14.19
C GLU A 155 14.12 -18.31 -13.19
N GLY A 156 14.75 -17.61 -12.24
CA GLY A 156 14.03 -16.81 -11.25
C GLY A 156 13.43 -15.56 -11.89
N GLN A 157 12.12 -15.38 -11.76
CA GLN A 157 11.36 -14.26 -12.29
C GLN A 157 10.58 -13.59 -11.16
N GLY A 158 10.50 -12.26 -11.19
CA GLY A 158 9.64 -11.51 -10.27
C GLY A 158 8.24 -11.40 -10.86
N ASP A 159 7.27 -12.06 -10.25
CA ASP A 159 5.89 -12.12 -10.69
C ASP A 159 4.95 -11.34 -9.75
N HIS A 160 3.83 -10.90 -10.31
CA HIS A 160 2.77 -10.16 -9.65
C HIS A 160 1.95 -11.09 -8.74
N ILE A 161 1.94 -10.89 -7.42
CA ILE A 161 1.08 -11.69 -6.50
C ILE A 161 -0.39 -11.54 -6.91
N GLN A 162 -0.89 -10.30 -6.92
CA GLN A 162 -2.14 -9.91 -7.57
C GLN A 162 -1.86 -9.53 -9.03
N ALA A 163 -2.51 -10.25 -9.95
CA ALA A 163 -2.38 -10.04 -11.38
C ALA A 163 -2.72 -8.59 -11.79
N ARG A 164 -2.02 -8.09 -12.82
CA ARG A 164 -2.25 -6.74 -13.34
C ARG A 164 -3.64 -6.53 -13.91
N SER A 165 -4.19 -7.54 -14.58
CA SER A 165 -5.56 -7.52 -15.12
C SER A 165 -6.62 -7.32 -14.02
N LYS A 166 -6.31 -7.78 -12.80
CA LYS A 166 -7.15 -7.60 -11.60
C LYS A 166 -6.79 -6.35 -10.79
N GLY A 167 -6.05 -5.40 -11.38
CA GLY A 167 -5.68 -4.14 -10.74
C GLY A 167 -4.43 -4.18 -9.86
N GLY A 168 -3.64 -5.27 -9.92
CA GLY A 168 -2.41 -5.39 -9.13
C GLY A 168 -1.34 -4.34 -9.48
N ASN A 169 -0.65 -3.84 -8.45
CA ASN A 169 0.37 -2.82 -8.58
C ASN A 169 1.72 -3.36 -9.06
N GLY A 170 2.41 -2.59 -9.90
CA GLY A 170 3.82 -2.80 -10.19
C GLY A 170 4.73 -2.36 -9.05
N ALA A 171 5.35 -3.33 -8.38
CA ALA A 171 6.37 -3.13 -7.36
C ALA A 171 7.53 -2.20 -7.77
N THR A 172 8.06 -1.48 -6.77
CA THR A 172 9.23 -0.61 -6.82
C THR A 172 10.23 -1.02 -5.74
N VAL A 173 11.46 -0.51 -5.78
CA VAL A 173 12.46 -0.77 -4.71
C VAL A 173 11.92 -0.39 -3.32
N LYS A 174 11.04 0.63 -3.25
CA LYS A 174 10.41 1.11 -2.00
C LYS A 174 9.15 0.36 -1.61
N ASP A 175 8.57 -0.42 -2.52
CA ASP A 175 7.29 -1.09 -2.33
C ASP A 175 7.29 -2.43 -3.06
N GLN A 176 7.60 -3.48 -2.31
CA GLN A 176 7.68 -4.88 -2.75
C GLN A 176 6.42 -5.68 -2.36
N SER A 177 5.31 -5.01 -2.02
CA SER A 177 4.12 -5.66 -1.48
C SER A 177 3.40 -6.61 -2.45
N ASN A 178 3.63 -6.46 -3.76
CA ASN A 178 2.93 -7.21 -4.80
C ASN A 178 3.87 -7.97 -5.75
N ILE A 179 5.08 -8.33 -5.29
CA ILE A 179 6.04 -9.12 -6.05
C ILE A 179 6.40 -10.39 -5.28
N ASP A 180 6.52 -11.50 -6.00
CA ASP A 180 6.94 -12.82 -5.50
C ASP A 180 7.98 -13.36 -6.49
N ILE A 181 9.02 -14.03 -5.98
CA ILE A 181 10.02 -14.70 -6.83
C ILE A 181 9.58 -16.13 -7.19
N LYS A 182 9.28 -16.35 -8.47
CA LYS A 182 8.90 -17.66 -9.02
C LYS A 182 9.90 -18.14 -10.06
N CYS A 183 10.09 -19.45 -10.17
CA CYS A 183 10.74 -20.03 -11.35
C CYS A 183 9.83 -19.88 -12.58
N ALA A 184 10.42 -19.79 -13.77
CA ALA A 184 9.67 -19.64 -15.02
C ALA A 184 8.64 -20.76 -15.24
N ALA A 185 8.93 -21.99 -14.81
CA ALA A 185 8.00 -23.11 -14.88
C ALA A 185 6.71 -22.86 -14.06
N CYS A 186 6.85 -22.44 -12.80
CA CYS A 186 5.72 -22.12 -11.93
C CYS A 186 5.00 -20.86 -12.38
N ASN A 187 5.73 -19.89 -12.91
CA ASN A 187 5.15 -18.65 -13.41
C ASN A 187 4.25 -18.90 -14.63
N ASN A 188 4.70 -19.72 -15.57
CA ASN A 188 3.89 -20.08 -16.75
C ASN A 188 2.61 -20.83 -16.35
N LYS A 189 2.70 -21.80 -15.42
CA LYS A 189 1.52 -22.54 -14.92
C LYS A 189 0.49 -21.65 -14.23
N LYS A 190 0.92 -20.53 -13.63
CA LYS A 190 0.01 -19.55 -13.01
C LYS A 190 -0.75 -18.74 -14.06
N SER A 191 -0.19 -18.57 -15.27
CA SER A 191 -0.85 -17.85 -16.36
C SER A 191 -2.03 -18.64 -16.96
N ASP A 192 -2.09 -19.95 -16.70
CA ASP A 192 -3.10 -20.85 -17.28
C ASP A 192 -4.37 -20.98 -16.40
N ASN A 193 -4.43 -20.29 -15.25
CA ASN A 193 -5.54 -20.28 -14.28
C ASN A 193 -6.02 -18.84 -13.97
#